data_AF-A0A7V9UPV9-F1
#
_entry.id   AF-A0A7V9UPV9-F1
#
_cell.length_a   1.000
_cell.length_b   1.000
_cell.length_c   1.000
_cell.angle_alpha   90.00
_cell.angle_beta   90.00
_cell.angle_gamma   90.00
#
_symmetry.space_group_name_H-M   'P 1'
#
loop_
_entity.id
_entity.type
_entity.pdbx_description
1 polymer ?
#
loop_
_entity_poly.entity_id
_entity_poly.type
_entity_poly.pdbx_seq_one_letter_code
_entity_poly.pdbx_strand_id
1 'polypeptide(L)'
;MSKRINRIALLAALGAFGLLAAACGNQPGPGGAPDSKAPLQSEGTKPPTDKGDQVVTGGDLDFMNQAAPGGKAEVELGRMAASQGMSKEVKEFGQKMVEDHSKANQELMQLGGQKKVMLPPDVMPKHKEVMEKLSKLKGADFDRE
;
A
#
# COMPACT_ATOMS: atom_id res chain seq x y z
N MET A 1 28.90 -38.97 -2.44
CA MET A 1 27.81 -39.79 -1.85
C MET A 1 27.00 -38.90 -0.93
N SER A 2 25.66 -38.81 -0.98
CA SER A 2 24.70 -39.55 -1.81
C SER A 2 23.49 -38.67 -2.16
N LYS A 3 22.92 -38.88 -3.36
CA LYS A 3 21.70 -38.21 -3.83
C LYS A 3 20.49 -38.71 -3.05
N ARG A 4 19.51 -37.85 -2.76
CA ARG A 4 18.09 -38.25 -2.69
C ARG A 4 17.26 -37.29 -3.53
N ILE A 5 16.60 -37.88 -4.51
CA ILE A 5 15.69 -37.26 -5.47
C ILE A 5 14.30 -37.36 -4.87
N ASN A 6 13.48 -36.31 -4.96
CA ASN A 6 12.03 -36.49 -4.94
C ASN A 6 11.44 -35.79 -6.18
N ARG A 7 10.97 -36.62 -7.12
CA ARG A 7 10.08 -36.22 -8.22
C ARG A 7 8.63 -36.30 -7.71
N ILE A 8 7.66 -35.97 -8.57
CA ILE A 8 6.19 -35.92 -8.33
C ILE A 8 5.73 -34.49 -7.94
N ALA A 9 4.76 -33.86 -8.61
CA ALA A 9 4.24 -34.15 -9.95
C ALA A 9 3.63 -32.90 -10.60
N LEU A 10 3.65 -32.91 -11.93
CA LEU A 10 2.78 -32.18 -12.83
C LEU A 10 1.30 -32.29 -12.40
N LEU A 11 0.57 -31.17 -12.35
CA LEU A 11 -0.86 -31.14 -12.61
C LEU A 11 -1.29 -29.75 -13.09
N ALA A 12 -1.59 -29.64 -14.38
CA ALA A 12 -2.27 -28.50 -14.96
C ALA A 12 -3.79 -28.73 -14.92
N ALA A 13 -4.56 -27.71 -14.62
CA ALA A 13 -6.00 -27.70 -14.85
C ALA A 13 -6.46 -26.28 -15.21
N LEU A 14 -7.09 -26.14 -16.39
CA LEU A 14 -7.83 -24.94 -16.75
C LEU A 14 -9.17 -24.91 -16.00
N GLY A 15 -9.70 -23.72 -15.72
CA GLY A 15 -11.01 -23.55 -15.10
C GLY A 15 -11.50 -22.12 -15.16
N ALA A 16 -12.10 -21.73 -16.29
CA ALA A 16 -12.80 -20.47 -16.42
C ALA A 16 -14.28 -20.61 -16.02
N PHE A 17 -14.97 -19.46 -15.96
CA PHE A 17 -16.43 -19.30 -15.83
C PHE A 17 -17.06 -19.53 -14.44
N GLY A 18 -17.75 -18.50 -13.95
CA GLY A 18 -18.44 -18.50 -12.66
C GLY A 18 -19.15 -17.17 -12.35
N LEU A 19 -19.82 -16.57 -13.34
CA LEU A 19 -20.65 -15.39 -13.13
C LEU A 19 -22.02 -15.85 -12.58
N LEU A 20 -22.34 -15.54 -11.33
CA LEU A 20 -23.71 -15.63 -10.82
C LEU A 20 -24.01 -14.49 -9.84
N ALA A 21 -25.07 -13.74 -10.11
CA ALA A 21 -25.55 -12.65 -9.28
C ALA A 21 -26.91 -13.00 -8.64
N ALA A 22 -27.24 -12.25 -7.58
CA ALA A 22 -28.55 -12.13 -6.95
C ALA A 22 -29.11 -13.35 -6.18
N ALA A 23 -29.13 -13.21 -4.84
CA ALA A 23 -30.36 -13.36 -4.05
C ALA A 23 -30.20 -12.64 -2.70
N CYS A 24 -31.07 -11.67 -2.40
CA CYS A 24 -31.13 -11.05 -1.08
C CYS A 24 -31.91 -11.96 -0.11
N GLY A 25 -31.30 -12.35 1.01
CA GLY A 25 -31.92 -13.15 2.06
C GLY A 25 -32.06 -12.38 3.37
N ASN A 26 -33.25 -11.84 3.64
CA ASN A 26 -33.54 -11.09 4.86
C ASN A 26 -34.28 -11.97 5.88
N GLN A 27 -33.60 -12.40 6.97
CA GLN A 27 -34.22 -13.10 8.10
C GLN A 27 -34.15 -12.27 9.38
N PRO A 28 -35.29 -11.94 10.03
CA PRO A 28 -35.29 -11.30 11.35
C PRO A 28 -35.11 -12.35 12.46
N GLY A 29 -34.12 -12.13 13.34
CA GLY A 29 -33.97 -12.86 14.59
C GLY A 29 -34.71 -12.17 15.76
N PRO A 30 -35.24 -12.91 16.76
CA PRO A 30 -35.92 -12.32 17.90
C PRO A 30 -34.93 -11.69 18.89
N GLY A 31 -35.33 -10.58 19.51
CA GLY A 31 -34.45 -9.78 20.38
C GLY A 31 -34.29 -10.31 21.80
N GLY A 32 -33.14 -9.97 22.40
CA GLY A 32 -32.84 -10.11 23.82
C GLY A 32 -31.80 -9.07 24.26
N ALA A 33 -32.14 -8.25 25.26
CA ALA A 33 -31.34 -7.19 25.88
C ALA A 33 -31.85 -6.98 27.33
N PRO A 34 -31.25 -6.12 28.19
CA PRO A 34 -30.00 -5.35 28.09
C PRO A 34 -29.02 -5.74 29.25
N ASP A 35 -28.02 -4.99 29.73
CA ASP A 35 -27.34 -3.74 29.33
C ASP A 35 -25.83 -3.86 29.70
N SER A 36 -24.96 -3.06 29.07
CA SER A 36 -23.92 -2.30 29.80
C SER A 36 -23.26 -1.21 28.94
N LYS A 37 -23.76 0.02 29.09
CA LYS A 37 -22.99 1.29 29.07
C LYS A 37 -22.07 1.65 27.88
N ALA A 38 -22.70 2.28 26.88
CA ALA A 38 -22.39 3.66 26.44
C ALA A 38 -21.07 3.93 25.65
N PRO A 39 -20.89 5.12 25.03
CA PRO A 39 -21.31 5.25 23.62
C PRO A 39 -20.30 5.96 22.71
N LEU A 40 -20.48 5.86 21.39
CA LEU A 40 -20.11 6.93 20.46
C LEU A 40 -20.94 6.82 19.17
N GLN A 41 -22.04 7.59 19.13
CA GLN A 41 -22.81 7.83 17.91
C GLN A 41 -22.09 8.90 17.09
N SER A 42 -21.98 8.70 15.77
CA SER A 42 -21.87 9.81 14.82
C SER A 42 -22.35 9.40 13.43
N GLU A 43 -23.66 9.15 13.31
CA GLU A 43 -24.35 9.33 12.03
C GLU A 43 -24.86 10.77 11.97
N GLY A 44 -24.17 11.61 11.22
CA GLY A 44 -24.52 13.00 10.97
C GLY A 44 -24.82 13.24 9.48
N THR A 45 -26.06 13.01 9.07
CA THR A 45 -26.51 13.24 7.69
C THR A 45 -26.49 14.73 7.32
N LYS A 46 -25.74 15.10 6.26
CA LYS A 46 -26.13 16.10 5.21
C LYS A 46 -25.03 16.34 4.15
N PRO A 47 -25.32 16.12 2.87
CA PRO A 47 -24.73 16.85 1.73
C PRO A 47 -25.75 17.86 1.15
N PRO A 48 -25.42 18.73 0.16
CA PRO A 48 -24.11 19.00 -0.47
C PRO A 48 -23.71 20.51 -0.49
N THR A 49 -22.59 20.80 -1.16
CA THR A 49 -22.18 22.11 -1.74
C THR A 49 -21.36 23.06 -0.85
N ASP A 50 -20.05 23.14 -1.10
CA ASP A 50 -19.47 24.33 -1.76
C ASP A 50 -18.12 24.00 -2.45
N LYS A 51 -17.74 24.76 -3.48
CA LYS A 51 -16.35 24.81 -3.99
C LYS A 51 -15.52 25.76 -3.10
N GLY A 52 -15.46 25.44 -1.81
CA GLY A 52 -14.69 26.14 -0.79
C GLY A 52 -13.50 25.29 -0.31
N ASP A 53 -12.49 25.96 0.22
CA ASP A 53 -11.24 25.32 0.63
C ASP A 53 -11.48 24.25 1.72
N GLN A 54 -11.37 22.96 1.35
CA GLN A 54 -11.34 21.87 2.33
C GLN A 54 -10.19 22.12 3.31
N VAL A 55 -10.53 22.42 4.57
CA VAL A 55 -9.56 22.72 5.63
C VAL A 55 -8.76 21.45 5.92
N VAL A 56 -7.44 21.53 5.79
CA VAL A 56 -6.54 20.42 6.14
C VAL A 56 -6.65 20.17 7.64
N THR A 57 -7.07 18.97 8.04
CA THR A 57 -7.13 18.60 9.46
C THR A 57 -5.73 18.25 9.98
N GLY A 58 -5.56 18.19 11.30
CA GLY A 58 -4.30 17.70 11.89
C GLY A 58 -3.94 16.28 11.43
N GLY A 59 -4.94 15.39 11.32
CA GLY A 59 -4.75 14.03 10.82
C GLY A 59 -4.31 13.97 9.35
N ASP A 60 -4.88 14.83 8.50
CA ASP A 60 -4.44 14.93 7.10
C ASP A 60 -2.99 15.44 7.02
N LEU A 61 -2.65 16.47 7.80
CA LEU A 61 -1.30 17.03 7.84
C LEU A 61 -0.27 15.99 8.31
N ASP A 62 -0.57 15.26 9.38
CA ASP A 62 0.28 14.18 9.92
C ASP A 62 0.43 13.01 8.94
N PHE A 63 -0.64 12.68 8.19
CA PHE A 63 -0.57 11.70 7.11
C PHE A 63 0.33 12.19 5.97
N MET A 64 0.10 13.39 5.44
CA MET A 64 0.88 13.94 4.31
C MET A 64 2.37 14.07 4.66
N ASN A 65 2.69 14.48 5.89
CA ASN A 65 4.06 14.59 6.41
C ASN A 65 4.79 13.24 6.54
N GLN A 66 4.06 12.13 6.68
CA GLN A 66 4.64 10.78 6.69
C GLN A 66 4.65 10.15 5.30
N ALA A 67 3.57 10.33 4.53
CA ALA A 67 3.37 9.73 3.22
C ALA A 67 4.35 10.28 2.17
N ALA A 68 4.64 11.57 2.14
CA ALA A 68 5.59 12.13 1.16
C ALA A 68 7.03 11.57 1.30
N PRO A 69 7.67 11.62 2.48
CA PRO A 69 9.02 11.07 2.64
C PRO A 69 9.06 9.54 2.74
N GLY A 70 7.95 8.88 3.11
CA GLY A 70 7.80 7.42 3.06
C GLY A 70 7.67 6.90 1.63
N GLY A 71 6.77 7.49 0.85
CA GLY A 71 6.57 7.16 -0.57
C GLY A 71 7.81 7.44 -1.41
N LYS A 72 8.61 8.46 -1.08
CA LYS A 72 9.94 8.63 -1.70
C LYS A 72 10.90 7.48 -1.38
N ALA A 73 10.88 6.97 -0.14
CA ALA A 73 11.72 5.84 0.23
C ALA A 73 11.33 4.58 -0.55
N GLU A 74 10.04 4.33 -0.73
CA GLU A 74 9.52 3.22 -1.54
C GLU A 74 9.94 3.31 -3.02
N VAL A 75 9.97 4.52 -3.59
CA VAL A 75 10.49 4.75 -4.95
C VAL A 75 11.98 4.42 -5.05
N GLU A 76 12.83 4.87 -4.11
CA GLU A 76 14.27 4.54 -4.15
C GLU A 76 14.52 3.04 -3.95
N LEU A 77 13.78 2.39 -3.04
CA LEU A 77 13.83 0.94 -2.84
C LEU A 77 13.37 0.18 -4.10
N GLY A 78 12.33 0.65 -4.78
CA GLY A 78 11.90 0.13 -6.07
C GLY A 78 12.99 0.23 -7.15
N ARG A 79 13.73 1.34 -7.21
CA ARG A 79 14.89 1.49 -8.12
C ARG A 79 16.01 0.51 -7.76
N MET A 80 16.27 0.28 -6.48
CA MET A 80 17.24 -0.74 -6.05
C MET A 80 16.80 -2.14 -6.49
N ALA A 81 15.54 -2.51 -6.31
CA ALA A 81 15.02 -3.81 -6.76
C ALA A 81 15.08 -3.98 -8.29
N ALA A 82 14.69 -2.96 -9.04
CA ALA A 82 14.74 -2.95 -10.51
C ALA A 82 16.17 -3.10 -11.08
N SER A 83 17.18 -2.62 -10.36
CA SER A 83 18.57 -2.56 -10.85
C SER A 83 19.51 -3.62 -10.24
N GLN A 84 19.29 -4.01 -8.98
CA GLN A 84 20.19 -4.89 -8.22
C GLN A 84 19.67 -6.31 -8.07
N GLY A 85 18.36 -6.57 -8.22
CA GLY A 85 17.81 -7.91 -8.16
C GLY A 85 18.33 -8.85 -9.26
N MET A 86 18.13 -10.16 -9.12
CA MET A 86 18.47 -11.15 -10.14
C MET A 86 17.24 -11.56 -10.95
N SER A 87 16.21 -12.02 -10.26
CA SER A 87 14.97 -12.56 -10.81
C SER A 87 14.20 -11.53 -11.61
N LYS A 88 13.43 -12.02 -12.58
CA LYS A 88 12.56 -11.19 -13.41
C LYS A 88 11.46 -10.55 -12.54
N GLU A 89 10.97 -11.33 -11.59
CA GLU A 89 9.88 -11.01 -10.68
C GLU A 89 10.25 -9.85 -9.75
N VAL A 90 11.44 -9.87 -9.11
CA VAL A 90 11.92 -8.76 -8.27
C VAL A 90 12.15 -7.49 -9.08
N LYS A 91 12.68 -7.61 -10.31
CA LYS A 91 12.89 -6.46 -11.19
C LYS A 91 11.59 -5.81 -11.64
N GLU A 92 10.64 -6.62 -12.09
CA GLU A 92 9.31 -6.14 -12.52
C GLU A 92 8.49 -5.62 -11.34
N PHE A 93 8.69 -6.15 -10.12
CA PHE A 93 8.12 -5.57 -8.90
C PHE A 93 8.73 -4.19 -8.61
N GLY A 94 10.06 -4.08 -8.61
CA GLY A 94 10.76 -2.81 -8.43
C GLY A 94 10.35 -1.74 -9.44
N GLN A 95 10.17 -2.11 -10.71
CA GLN A 95 9.67 -1.21 -11.76
C GLN A 95 8.26 -0.68 -11.46
N LYS A 96 7.31 -1.54 -11.06
CA LYS A 96 5.95 -1.12 -10.67
C LYS A 96 5.97 -0.22 -9.43
N MET A 97 6.76 -0.56 -8.40
CA MET A 97 6.95 0.29 -7.23
C MET A 97 7.44 1.70 -7.60
N VAL A 98 8.38 1.81 -8.55
CA VAL A 98 8.85 3.12 -9.06
C VAL A 98 7.74 3.87 -9.78
N GLU A 99 6.97 3.22 -10.66
CA GLU A 99 5.89 3.86 -11.42
C GLU A 99 4.76 4.35 -10.51
N ASP A 100 4.15 3.44 -9.75
CA ASP A 100 2.97 3.71 -8.94
C ASP A 100 3.27 4.73 -7.83
N HIS A 101 4.37 4.54 -7.08
CA HIS A 101 4.70 5.43 -5.97
C HIS A 101 5.29 6.76 -6.46
N SER A 102 5.95 6.84 -7.62
CA SER A 102 6.36 8.15 -8.17
C SER A 102 5.14 8.99 -8.53
N LYS A 103 4.13 8.38 -9.15
CA LYS A 103 2.87 9.06 -9.47
C LYS A 103 2.13 9.51 -8.21
N ALA A 104 1.95 8.62 -7.24
CA ALA A 104 1.30 8.95 -5.96
C ALA A 104 2.02 10.09 -5.22
N ASN A 105 3.36 10.07 -5.18
CA ASN A 105 4.16 11.16 -4.60
C ASN A 105 3.95 12.49 -5.36
N GLN A 106 3.90 12.47 -6.69
CA GLN A 106 3.66 13.68 -7.50
C GLN A 106 2.27 14.28 -7.22
N GLU A 107 1.24 13.45 -7.14
CA GLU A 107 -0.13 13.87 -6.81
C GLU A 107 -0.21 14.43 -5.38
N LEU A 108 0.45 13.79 -4.40
CA LEU A 108 0.53 14.25 -3.02
C LEU A 108 1.26 15.60 -2.88
N MET A 109 2.38 15.79 -3.59
CA MET A 109 3.11 17.07 -3.61
C MET A 109 2.29 18.20 -4.26
N GLN A 110 1.53 17.89 -5.32
CA GLN A 110 0.60 18.84 -5.95
C GLN A 110 -0.54 19.23 -5.00
N LEU A 111 -1.13 18.26 -4.30
CA LEU A 111 -2.15 18.49 -3.28
C LEU A 111 -1.62 19.36 -2.14
N GLY A 112 -0.40 19.08 -1.65
CA GLY A 112 0.28 19.91 -0.66
C GLY A 112 0.41 21.36 -1.13
N GLY A 113 0.87 21.57 -2.36
CA GLY A 113 0.96 22.91 -2.98
C GLY A 113 -0.39 23.63 -3.06
N GLN A 114 -1.45 22.95 -3.53
CA GLN A 114 -2.81 23.50 -3.59
C GLN A 114 -3.33 23.88 -2.20
N LYS A 115 -3.00 23.08 -1.18
CA LYS A 115 -3.38 23.27 0.23
C LYS A 115 -2.43 24.16 1.03
N LYS A 116 -1.39 24.72 0.39
CA LYS A 116 -0.33 25.53 1.02
C LYS A 116 0.39 24.81 2.17
N VAL A 117 0.42 23.48 2.13
CA VAL A 117 1.16 22.62 3.06
C VAL A 117 2.54 22.33 2.48
N MET A 118 3.60 22.64 3.23
CA MET A 118 4.97 22.28 2.88
C MET A 118 5.26 20.85 3.34
N LEU A 119 5.50 19.94 2.40
CA LEU A 119 5.82 18.54 2.70
C LEU A 119 7.34 18.28 2.67
N PRO A 120 7.87 17.38 3.53
CA PRO A 120 9.28 17.01 3.51
C PRO A 120 9.72 16.43 2.15
N PRO A 121 10.76 16.99 1.50
CA PRO A 121 11.17 16.58 0.16
C PRO A 121 12.19 15.43 0.13
N ASP A 122 12.72 14.99 1.27
CA ASP A 122 13.75 13.95 1.41
C ASP A 122 13.25 12.76 2.24
N VAL A 123 13.86 11.59 2.10
CA VAL A 123 13.49 10.35 2.79
C VAL A 123 13.72 10.47 4.31
N MET A 124 12.80 9.96 5.12
CA MET A 124 12.96 9.97 6.58
C MET A 124 14.22 9.17 7.00
N PRO A 125 14.97 9.61 8.03
CA PRO A 125 16.15 8.90 8.52
C PRO A 125 15.94 7.41 8.81
N LYS A 126 14.74 7.03 9.29
CA LYS A 126 14.35 5.64 9.58
C LYS A 126 14.41 4.68 8.37
N HIS A 127 14.41 5.20 7.15
CA HIS A 127 14.52 4.37 5.94
C HIS A 127 15.98 4.24 5.43
N LYS A 128 16.91 5.06 5.94
CA LYS A 128 18.29 5.10 5.45
C LYS A 128 19.06 3.82 5.78
N GLU A 129 18.80 3.20 6.94
CA GLU A 129 19.44 1.93 7.34
C GLU A 129 19.09 0.77 6.38
N VAL A 130 17.81 0.61 6.04
CA VAL A 130 17.34 -0.42 5.09
C VAL A 130 17.92 -0.18 3.70
N MET A 131 17.93 1.07 3.23
CA MET A 131 18.58 1.45 1.96
C MET A 131 20.08 1.17 1.96
N GLU A 132 20.79 1.49 3.05
CA GLU A 132 22.23 1.24 3.15
C GLU A 132 22.52 -0.27 3.14
N LYS A 133 21.71 -1.08 3.85
CA LYS A 133 21.80 -2.54 3.83
C LYS A 133 21.60 -3.08 2.41
N LEU A 134 20.49 -2.73 1.76
CA LEU A 134 20.15 -3.21 0.41
C LEU A 134 21.12 -2.69 -0.66
N SER A 135 21.72 -1.51 -0.51
CA SER A 135 22.74 -0.98 -1.44
C SER A 135 24.01 -1.84 -1.52
N LYS A 136 24.25 -2.70 -0.52
CA LYS A 136 25.41 -3.61 -0.44
C LYS A 136 25.11 -5.00 -1.02
N LEU A 137 23.83 -5.31 -1.31
CA LEU A 137 23.38 -6.61 -1.81
C LEU A 137 23.12 -6.55 -3.32
N LYS A 138 23.38 -7.66 -4.02
CA LYS A 138 23.09 -7.82 -5.45
C LYS A 138 22.67 -9.24 -5.78
N GLY A 139 21.94 -9.38 -6.88
CA GLY A 139 21.50 -10.65 -7.42
C GLY A 139 20.67 -11.46 -6.43
N ALA A 140 20.98 -12.75 -6.29
CA ALA A 140 20.28 -13.67 -5.38
C ALA A 140 20.39 -13.31 -3.88
N ASP A 141 21.35 -12.46 -3.50
CA ASP A 141 21.44 -11.93 -2.13
C ASP A 141 20.51 -10.73 -1.92
N PHE A 142 20.27 -9.94 -2.97
CA PHE A 142 19.25 -8.88 -2.95
C PHE A 142 17.84 -9.48 -2.95
N ASP A 143 17.57 -10.47 -3.82
CA ASP A 143 16.26 -11.11 -3.96
C ASP A 143 15.75 -11.85 -2.71
N ARG A 144 16.61 -12.07 -1.71
CA ARG A 144 16.32 -12.86 -0.50
C ARG A 144 16.04 -12.00 0.74
N GLU A 145 16.47 -10.74 0.72
CA GLU A 145 16.36 -9.80 1.84
C GLU A 145 14.99 -9.13 1.91
#